data_AF-A0AAN6UYQ3-F1
#
_entry.id   AF-A0AAN6UYQ3-F1
#
_cell.length_a   1.000
_cell.length_b   1.000
_cell.length_c   1.000
_cell.angle_alpha   90.00
_cell.angle_beta   90.00
_cell.angle_gamma   90.00
#
_symmetry.space_group_name_H-M   'P 1'
#
loop_
_entity.id
_entity.type
_entity.pdbx_description
1 polymer ?
#
loop_
_entity_poly.entity_id
_entity_poly.type
_entity_poly.pdbx_seq_one_letter_code
_entity_poly.pdbx_strand_id
1 'polypeptide(L)'
;MTTPQRLQTVRRVQMAMAVAYGGLGAWCLLHPASVIALGFTPPYVALAANNPTTDLFARCFGAQAMTCGLVLGTSQMTAFSFTAFGLAMVPYLAWNFWFSGVGPKAGMVSGLMVVDFFGNLGFLGGSLWCARVLREVEEDEDGKRK
;
A
#
# COMPACT_ATOMS: atom_id res chain seq x y z
N MET A 1 -3.88 21.13 17.29
CA MET A 1 -2.56 21.17 16.61
C MET A 1 -2.49 22.45 15.78
N THR A 2 -1.34 23.11 15.73
CA THR A 2 -1.13 24.26 14.84
C THR A 2 -0.99 23.80 13.38
N THR A 3 -1.22 24.68 12.40
CA THR A 3 -1.05 24.35 10.96
C THR A 3 0.31 23.69 10.65
N PRO A 4 1.46 24.20 11.14
CA PRO A 4 2.76 23.54 10.92
C PRO A 4 2.84 22.12 11.48
N GLN A 5 2.25 21.86 12.66
CA GLN A 5 2.23 20.53 13.27
C GLN A 5 1.39 19.54 12.44
N ARG A 6 0.25 20.00 11.91
CA ARG A 6 -0.62 19.20 11.04
C ARG A 6 0.12 18.78 9.76
N LEU A 7 0.74 19.74 9.08
CA LEU A 7 1.53 19.48 7.86
C LEU A 7 2.73 18.54 8.13
N GLN A 8 3.42 18.72 9.26
CA GLN A 8 4.50 17.82 9.65
C GLN A 8 3.99 16.39 9.89
N THR A 9 2.81 16.24 10.50
CA THR A 9 2.20 14.94 10.74
C THR A 9 1.82 14.25 9.43
N VAL A 10 1.21 14.98 8.49
CA VAL A 10 0.92 14.46 7.14
C VAL A 10 2.20 13.96 6.46
N ARG A 11 3.30 14.71 6.50
CA ARG A 11 4.59 14.27 5.95
C ARG A 11 5.13 13.01 6.61
N ARG A 12 4.98 12.86 7.93
CA ARG A 12 5.41 11.65 8.65
C ARG A 12 4.60 10.43 8.20
N VAL A 13 3.28 10.58 8.07
CA VAL A 13 2.40 9.51 7.57
C VAL A 13 2.76 9.15 6.13
N GLN A 14 2.94 10.14 5.25
CA GLN A 14 3.40 9.94 3.88
C GLN A 14 4.72 9.17 3.80
N MET A 15 5.71 9.55 4.62
CA MET A 15 7.01 8.87 4.67
C MET A 15 6.90 7.45 5.23
N ALA A 16 6.08 7.22 6.25
CA ALA A 16 5.85 5.87 6.76
C ALA A 16 5.25 4.97 5.67
N MET A 17 4.27 5.48 4.93
CA MET A 17 3.67 4.77 3.79
C MET A 17 4.70 4.51 2.67
N ALA A 18 5.53 5.51 2.36
CA ALA A 18 6.59 5.40 1.35
C ALA A 18 7.63 4.33 1.72
N VAL A 19 8.07 4.30 2.98
CA VAL A 19 9.00 3.29 3.50
C VAL A 19 8.37 1.90 3.48
N ALA A 20 7.09 1.77 3.86
CA ALA A 20 6.40 0.50 3.82
C ALA A 20 6.27 -0.04 2.37
N TYR A 21 5.81 0.77 1.42
CA TYR A 21 5.74 0.39 0.00
C TYR A 21 7.10 0.06 -0.58
N GLY A 22 8.09 0.93 -0.34
CA GLY A 22 9.45 0.77 -0.85
C GLY A 22 10.14 -0.45 -0.28
N GLY A 23 10.05 -0.66 1.04
CA GLY A 23 10.68 -1.78 1.73
C GLY A 23 10.06 -3.13 1.38
N LEU A 24 8.73 -3.24 1.42
CA LEU A 24 8.03 -4.47 1.03
C LEU A 24 8.19 -4.75 -0.47
N GLY A 25 8.17 -3.72 -1.31
CA GLY A 25 8.46 -3.83 -2.73
C GLY A 25 9.88 -4.35 -2.99
N ALA A 26 10.88 -3.81 -2.29
CA ALA A 26 12.26 -4.26 -2.39
C ALA A 26 12.42 -5.71 -1.92
N TRP A 27 11.73 -6.11 -0.85
CA TRP A 27 11.73 -7.50 -0.41
C TRP A 27 11.16 -8.43 -1.48
N CYS A 28 10.02 -8.08 -2.09
CA CYS A 28 9.42 -8.87 -3.16
C CYS A 28 10.27 -8.91 -4.43
N LEU A 29 10.98 -7.82 -4.76
CA LEU A 29 11.87 -7.76 -5.90
C LEU A 29 13.16 -8.59 -5.71
N LEU A 30 13.78 -8.50 -4.54
CA LEU A 30 15.10 -9.08 -4.28
C LEU A 30 15.01 -10.52 -3.77
N HIS A 31 13.97 -10.85 -3.01
CA HIS A 31 13.74 -12.18 -2.43
C HIS A 31 12.32 -12.72 -2.70
N PRO A 32 11.90 -12.85 -3.97
CA PRO A 32 10.55 -13.30 -4.34
C PRO A 32 10.20 -14.68 -3.77
N ALA A 33 11.17 -15.60 -3.68
CA ALA A 33 10.95 -16.94 -3.11
C ALA A 33 10.45 -16.88 -1.65
N SER A 34 10.96 -15.94 -0.85
CA SER A 34 10.50 -15.74 0.52
C SER A 34 9.06 -15.22 0.56
N VAL A 35 8.71 -14.30 -0.33
CA VAL A 35 7.35 -13.75 -0.41
C VAL A 35 6.36 -14.81 -0.90
N ILE A 36 6.74 -15.63 -1.88
CA ILE A 36 5.94 -16.76 -2.36
C ILE A 36 5.69 -17.78 -1.24
N ALA A 37 6.73 -18.16 -0.50
CA ALA A 37 6.63 -19.12 0.60
C ALA A 37 5.70 -18.63 1.72
N LEU A 38 5.69 -17.33 1.99
CA LEU A 38 4.82 -16.72 3.00
C LEU A 38 3.41 -16.42 2.48
N GLY A 39 3.25 -16.11 1.20
CA GLY A 39 1.99 -15.66 0.61
C GLY A 39 1.04 -16.77 0.23
N PHE A 40 1.54 -17.97 -0.06
CA PHE A 40 0.74 -19.11 -0.54
C PHE A 40 0.67 -20.24 0.50
N THR A 41 -0.37 -21.06 0.42
CA THR A 41 -0.45 -22.31 1.20
C THR A 41 0.44 -23.41 0.60
N PRO A 42 0.84 -24.43 1.37
CA PRO A 42 1.86 -25.39 0.94
C PRO A 42 1.65 -26.03 -0.45
N PRO A 43 0.43 -26.43 -0.86
CA PRO A 43 0.21 -26.98 -2.20
C PRO A 43 0.53 -25.99 -3.33
N TYR A 44 0.27 -24.70 -3.10
CA TYR A 44 0.50 -23.64 -4.09
C TYR A 44 1.94 -23.11 -4.05
N VAL A 45 2.62 -23.18 -2.91
CA VAL A 45 4.06 -22.87 -2.82
C VAL A 45 4.87 -23.79 -3.73
N ALA A 46 4.60 -25.09 -3.73
CA ALA A 46 5.33 -26.05 -4.56
C ALA A 46 5.20 -25.75 -6.08
N LEU A 47 4.01 -25.29 -6.48
CA LEU A 47 3.70 -24.88 -7.85
C LEU A 47 4.34 -23.54 -8.21
N ALA A 48 4.32 -22.58 -7.28
CA ALA A 48 4.79 -21.21 -7.49
C ALA A 48 6.32 -21.08 -7.42
N ALA A 49 6.97 -21.74 -6.45
CA ALA A 49 8.39 -21.56 -6.16
C ALA A 49 9.31 -22.11 -7.27
N ASN A 50 8.84 -23.08 -8.06
CA ASN A 50 9.60 -23.70 -9.15
C ASN A 50 9.18 -23.17 -10.53
N ASN A 51 8.40 -22.09 -10.59
CA ASN A 51 7.89 -21.54 -11.85
C ASN A 51 8.58 -20.20 -12.17
N PRO A 52 9.41 -20.12 -13.24
CA PRO A 52 10.09 -18.89 -13.64
C PRO A 52 9.14 -17.71 -13.92
N THR A 53 7.93 -17.99 -14.39
CA THR A 53 6.92 -16.96 -14.63
C THR A 53 6.39 -16.36 -13.33
N THR A 54 6.21 -17.17 -12.29
CA THR A 54 5.78 -16.68 -10.97
C THR A 54 6.87 -15.84 -10.32
N ASP A 55 8.14 -16.24 -10.42
CA ASP A 55 9.28 -15.42 -9.97
C ASP A 55 9.31 -14.07 -10.68
N LEU A 56 9.19 -14.07 -12.02
CA LEU A 56 9.15 -12.84 -12.82
C LEU A 56 8.01 -11.90 -12.37
N PHE A 57 6.79 -12.42 -12.20
CA PHE A 57 5.65 -11.61 -11.78
C PHE A 57 5.79 -11.06 -10.37
N ALA A 58 6.32 -11.84 -9.42
CA ALA A 58 6.62 -11.35 -8.08
C ALA A 58 7.62 -10.18 -8.13
N ARG A 59 8.69 -10.32 -8.92
CA ARG A 59 9.68 -9.25 -9.10
C ARG A 59 9.10 -8.01 -9.75
N CYS A 60 8.28 -8.15 -10.79
CA CYS A 60 7.58 -7.03 -11.43
C CYS A 60 6.67 -6.30 -10.43
N PHE A 61 5.92 -7.04 -9.61
CA PHE A 61 5.09 -6.46 -8.56
C PHE A 61 5.93 -5.70 -7.53
N GLY A 62 7.05 -6.28 -7.09
CA GLY A 62 8.01 -5.62 -6.20
C GLY A 62 8.58 -4.32 -6.77
N ALA A 63 9.01 -4.32 -8.04
CA ALA A 63 9.51 -3.13 -8.72
C ALA A 63 8.47 -2.01 -8.83
N GLN A 64 7.21 -2.35 -9.12
CA GLN A 64 6.10 -1.40 -9.14
C GLN A 64 5.85 -0.79 -7.75
N ALA A 65 5.84 -1.62 -6.70
CA ALA A 65 5.68 -1.18 -5.32
C ALA A 65 6.83 -0.26 -4.87
N MET A 66 8.08 -0.56 -5.26
CA MET A 66 9.23 0.32 -5.02
C MET A 66 9.07 1.67 -5.70
N THR A 67 8.64 1.67 -6.97
CA THR A 67 8.38 2.91 -7.73
C THR A 67 7.31 3.74 -7.03
N CYS A 68 6.23 3.10 -6.61
CA CYS A 68 5.15 3.73 -5.85
C CYS A 68 5.67 4.36 -4.55
N GLY A 69 6.46 3.61 -3.76
CA GLY A 69 7.07 4.11 -2.53
C GLY A 69 8.02 5.29 -2.77
N LEU A 70 8.84 5.25 -3.81
CA LEU A 70 9.75 6.34 -4.18
C LEU A 70 8.99 7.61 -4.57
N VAL A 71 7.99 7.49 -5.45
CA VAL A 71 7.14 8.61 -5.85
C VAL A 71 6.41 9.17 -4.64
N LEU A 72 5.82 8.32 -3.80
CA LEU A 72 5.13 8.75 -2.59
C LEU A 72 6.06 9.46 -1.61
N GLY A 73 7.31 9.02 -1.45
CA GLY A 73 8.27 9.63 -0.53
C GLY A 73 8.87 10.96 -1.01
N THR A 74 8.83 11.22 -2.31
CA THR A 74 9.50 12.39 -2.92
C THR A 74 8.52 13.43 -3.46
N SER A 75 7.27 13.05 -3.71
CA SER A 75 6.26 13.94 -4.30
C SER A 75 5.63 14.88 -3.27
N GLN A 76 5.25 16.06 -3.73
CA GLN A 76 4.38 16.95 -2.97
C GLN A 76 2.93 16.49 -3.16
N MET A 77 2.41 15.74 -2.19
CA MET A 77 1.06 15.19 -2.26
C MET A 77 0.02 16.25 -1.90
N THR A 78 -0.92 16.49 -2.81
CA THR A 78 -2.12 17.32 -2.56
C THR A 78 -3.22 16.50 -1.89
N ALA A 79 -4.27 17.17 -1.40
CA ALA A 79 -5.46 16.48 -0.91
C ALA A 79 -6.09 15.55 -1.96
N PHE A 80 -6.10 15.98 -3.23
CA PHE A 80 -6.56 15.15 -4.34
C PHE A 80 -5.65 13.94 -4.55
N SER A 81 -4.33 14.14 -4.57
CA SER A 81 -3.35 13.04 -4.74
C SER A 81 -3.51 11.98 -3.65
N PHE A 82 -3.67 12.38 -2.39
CA PHE A 82 -3.93 11.44 -1.30
C PHE A 82 -5.28 10.73 -1.43
N THR A 83 -6.33 11.44 -1.87
CA THR A 83 -7.64 10.81 -2.11
C THR A 83 -7.53 9.74 -3.20
N ALA A 84 -6.91 10.08 -4.33
CA ALA A 84 -6.70 9.16 -5.44
C ALA A 84 -5.85 7.94 -5.03
N PHE A 85 -4.76 8.18 -4.29
CA PHE A 85 -3.92 7.10 -3.77
C PHE A 85 -4.69 6.17 -2.82
N GLY A 86 -5.47 6.74 -1.90
CA GLY A 86 -6.32 5.96 -1.00
C GLY A 86 -7.31 5.09 -1.78
N LEU A 87 -8.03 5.67 -2.73
CA LEU A 87 -8.98 4.93 -3.57
C LEU A 87 -8.31 3.83 -4.42
N ALA A 88 -7.05 4.03 -4.82
CA ALA A 88 -6.28 2.99 -5.50
C ALA A 88 -6.04 1.74 -4.66
N MET A 89 -6.25 1.79 -3.33
CA MET A 89 -6.17 0.62 -2.45
C MET A 89 -7.39 -0.32 -2.57
N VAL A 90 -8.53 0.17 -3.08
CA VAL A 90 -9.79 -0.60 -3.12
C VAL A 90 -9.66 -1.90 -3.94
N PRO A 91 -9.05 -1.92 -5.14
CA PRO A 91 -8.82 -3.18 -5.86
C PRO A 91 -7.99 -4.19 -5.07
N TYR A 92 -7.00 -3.75 -4.29
CA TYR A 92 -6.18 -4.63 -3.45
C TYR A 92 -6.97 -5.22 -2.29
N LEU A 93 -7.84 -4.42 -1.67
CA LEU A 93 -8.76 -4.89 -0.63
C LEU A 93 -9.75 -5.93 -1.18
N ALA A 94 -10.32 -5.67 -2.35
CA ALA A 94 -11.22 -6.60 -3.02
C ALA A 94 -10.49 -7.91 -3.39
N TRP A 95 -9.26 -7.80 -3.91
CA TRP A 95 -8.42 -8.95 -4.23
C TRP A 95 -8.11 -9.80 -2.97
N ASN A 96 -7.68 -9.16 -1.89
CA ASN A 96 -7.41 -9.81 -0.61
C ASN A 96 -8.64 -10.55 -0.07
N PHE A 97 -9.79 -9.88 -0.05
CA PHE A 97 -11.04 -10.48 0.42
C PHE A 97 -11.45 -11.68 -0.45
N TRP A 98 -11.34 -11.55 -1.77
CA TRP A 98 -11.68 -12.61 -2.71
C TRP A 98 -10.83 -13.86 -2.53
N PHE A 99 -9.50 -13.72 -2.46
CA PHE A 99 -8.60 -14.87 -2.38
C PHE A 99 -8.44 -15.44 -0.97
N SER A 100 -8.72 -14.65 0.07
CA SER A 100 -8.59 -15.10 1.47
C SER A 100 -9.89 -15.68 2.05
N GLY A 101 -11.07 -15.27 1.58
CA GLY A 101 -12.32 -15.52 2.31
C GLY A 101 -13.50 -16.14 1.54
N VAL A 102 -13.70 -15.81 0.26
CA VAL A 102 -14.99 -16.10 -0.42
C VAL A 102 -14.89 -16.63 -1.84
N GLY A 103 -13.76 -16.47 -2.53
CA GLY A 103 -13.61 -16.88 -3.91
C GLY A 103 -13.48 -18.41 -4.09
N PRO A 104 -13.60 -18.94 -5.32
CA PRO A 104 -13.40 -20.36 -5.63
C PRO A 104 -11.99 -20.91 -5.28
N LYS A 105 -11.05 -20.00 -4.98
CA LYS A 105 -9.67 -20.29 -4.56
C LYS A 105 -9.39 -19.83 -3.12
N ALA A 106 -10.43 -19.68 -2.29
CA ALA A 106 -10.26 -19.42 -0.86
C ALA A 106 -9.41 -20.55 -0.25
N GLY A 107 -8.26 -20.18 0.33
CA GLY A 107 -7.23 -21.12 0.82
C GLY A 107 -6.01 -21.26 -0.09
N MET A 108 -5.96 -20.57 -1.24
CA MET A 108 -4.74 -20.47 -2.06
C MET A 108 -3.67 -19.63 -1.36
N VAL A 109 -4.08 -18.56 -0.71
CA VAL A 109 -3.19 -17.65 0.01
C VAL A 109 -3.15 -17.97 1.49
N SER A 110 -2.00 -17.73 2.12
CA SER A 110 -1.79 -18.03 3.53
C SER A 110 -2.54 -17.04 4.43
N GLY A 111 -2.63 -17.35 5.73
CA GLY A 111 -3.20 -16.44 6.73
C GLY A 111 -2.47 -15.09 6.86
N LEU A 112 -1.22 -14.99 6.37
CA LEU A 112 -0.50 -13.71 6.32
C LEU A 112 -1.16 -12.71 5.37
N MET A 113 -2.01 -13.15 4.44
CA MET A 113 -2.75 -12.23 3.59
C MET A 113 -3.77 -11.37 4.33
N VAL A 114 -4.17 -11.78 5.53
CA VAL A 114 -4.95 -10.91 6.42
C VAL A 114 -4.14 -9.68 6.83
N VAL A 115 -2.81 -9.82 7.00
CA VAL A 115 -1.93 -8.69 7.34
C VAL A 115 -1.86 -7.70 6.18
N ASP A 116 -1.76 -8.18 4.94
CA ASP A 116 -1.79 -7.31 3.76
C ASP A 116 -3.15 -6.60 3.62
N PHE A 117 -4.26 -7.28 3.89
CA PHE A 117 -5.59 -6.65 3.90
C PHE A 117 -5.66 -5.48 4.89
N PHE A 118 -5.20 -5.68 6.13
CA PHE A 118 -5.14 -4.60 7.12
C PHE A 118 -4.12 -3.52 6.76
N GLY A 119 -3.00 -3.89 6.13
CA GLY A 119 -2.03 -2.94 5.57
C GLY A 119 -2.71 -2.00 4.57
N ASN A 120 -3.41 -2.55 3.58
CA ASN A 120 -4.16 -1.80 2.56
C ASN A 120 -5.27 -0.92 3.17
N LEU A 121 -5.94 -1.38 4.22
CA LEU A 121 -6.89 -0.54 4.98
C LEU A 121 -6.16 0.63 5.66
N GLY A 122 -4.98 0.38 6.22
CA GLY A 122 -4.13 1.41 6.79
C GLY A 122 -3.71 2.46 5.76
N PHE A 123 -3.30 2.04 4.56
CA PHE A 123 -2.98 2.96 3.45
C PHE A 123 -4.20 3.77 2.99
N LEU A 124 -5.35 3.12 2.82
CA LEU A 124 -6.61 3.78 2.47
C LEU A 124 -6.98 4.84 3.52
N GLY A 125 -7.09 4.42 4.78
CA GLY A 125 -7.50 5.28 5.90
C GLY A 125 -6.51 6.41 6.15
N GLY A 126 -5.21 6.10 6.17
CA GLY A 126 -4.14 7.09 6.35
C GLY A 126 -4.13 8.13 5.23
N SER A 127 -4.33 7.71 3.98
CA SER A 127 -4.39 8.63 2.84
C SER A 127 -5.62 9.52 2.88
N LEU A 128 -6.81 8.97 3.15
CA LEU A 128 -8.03 9.76 3.27
C LEU A 128 -7.95 10.74 4.45
N TRP A 129 -7.31 10.34 5.56
CA TRP A 129 -7.07 11.22 6.68
C TRP A 129 -6.11 12.37 6.32
N CYS A 130 -4.98 12.07 5.66
CA CYS A 130 -4.07 13.11 5.17
C CYS A 130 -4.77 14.09 4.21
N ALA A 131 -5.60 13.58 3.30
CA ALA A 131 -6.40 14.39 2.38
C ALA A 131 -7.35 15.33 3.13
N ARG A 132 -8.05 14.82 4.15
CA ARG A 132 -8.93 15.63 5.00
C ARG A 132 -8.15 16.73 5.72
N VAL A 133 -7.02 16.38 6.34
CA VAL A 133 -6.19 17.35 7.09
C VAL A 133 -5.72 18.49 6.20
N LEU A 134 -5.29 18.18 4.97
CA LEU A 134 -4.85 19.18 3.99
C LEU A 134 -5.99 20.11 3.56
N ARG A 135 -7.19 19.59 3.28
CA ARG A 135 -8.35 20.43 2.94
C ARG A 135 -8.71 21.41 4.05
N GLU A 136 -8.74 20.94 5.29
CA GLU A 136 -9.00 21.81 6.45
C GLU A 136 -7.92 22.90 6.61
N VAL A 137 -6.65 22.61 6.25
CA VAL A 137 -5.59 23.62 6.25
C VAL A 137 -5.78 24.64 5.13
N GLU A 138 -6.15 24.20 3.93
CA GLU A 138 -6.45 25.08 2.78
C GLU A 138 -7.63 26.03 3.11
N GLU A 139 -8.69 25.51 3.72
CA GLU A 139 -9.86 26.28 4.18
C GLU A 139 -9.49 27.33 5.26
N ASP A 140 -8.67 26.94 6.25
CA ASP A 140 -8.19 27.84 7.30
C ASP A 140 -7.34 29.00 6.74
N GLU A 141 -6.57 28.75 5.68
CA GLU A 141 -5.75 29.76 5.02
C GLU A 141 -6.58 30.70 4.16
N ASP A 142 -7.56 30.18 3.42
CA ASP A 142 -8.48 31.00 2.61
C ASP A 142 -9.39 31.88 3.48
N GLY A 143 -9.83 31.38 4.64
CA GLY A 143 -10.62 32.16 5.60
C GLY A 143 -9.85 33.34 6.20
N LYS A 144 -8.52 33.25 6.31
CA LYS A 144 -7.66 34.36 6.79
C LYS A 144 -7.35 35.40 5.72
N ARG A 145 -7.52 35.05 4.43
CA ARG A 145 -7.26 35.94 3.29
C ARG A 145 -8.47 36.79 2.90
N LYS A 146 -9.65 36.45 3.41
CA LYS A 146 -10.90 37.23 3.27
C LYS A 146 -11.05 38.21 4.41
#